data_AF-X0Y3R2-F1
#
_entry.id   AF-X0Y3R2-F1
#
_cell.length_a   1.000
_cell.length_b   1.000
_cell.length_c   1.000
_cell.angle_alpha   90.00
_cell.angle_beta   90.00
_cell.angle_gamma   90.00
#
_symmetry.space_group_name_H-M   'P 1'
#
loop_
_entity.id
_entity.type
_entity.pdbx_description
1 polymer ?
#
loop_
_entity_poly.entity_id
_entity_poly.type
_entity_poly.pdbx_seq_one_letter_code
_entity_poly.pdbx_strand_id
1 'polypeptide(L)'
;RPEFALRGYNDLLVSEPILYAAGSAQSSKSAAAETVAKEFVNENIGPGAGLDGLGVSRVRPGLTVEADAASGDTWTGRRAYQNLSDVLLEVAEFATADYMIEGTNDDDSGPTSFEYRWRDGQWGEDKTRGNTAGPGGEPNPAVVFSPWLGTVQSQTVRENKLDDINVCYVAGPGIGAARVVDTVSNAVAESSDPWARRAVMRDAKDEGRATAREDRGNEVLNKFKAK
;
A
#
# COMPACT_ATOMS: atom_id res chain seq x y z
N ARG A 1 -7.10 8.31 8.27
CA ARG A 1 -7.57 7.05 8.92
C ARG A 1 -8.24 6.23 7.82
N PRO A 2 -7.58 5.26 7.19
CA PRO A 2 -8.10 4.67 5.96
C PRO A 2 -9.24 3.70 6.28
N GLU A 3 -10.45 4.18 6.01
CA GLU A 3 -11.44 3.60 5.08
C GLU A 3 -11.64 2.07 5.12
N PHE A 4 -12.74 1.67 5.77
CA PHE A 4 -13.31 0.32 5.85
C PHE A 4 -14.09 -0.10 4.58
N ALA A 5 -13.66 0.31 3.38
CA ALA A 5 -14.28 -0.13 2.14
C ALA A 5 -13.24 -0.86 1.27
N LEU A 6 -13.50 -2.14 1.00
CA LEU A 6 -12.81 -3.05 0.07
C LEU A 6 -11.52 -3.73 0.54
N ARG A 7 -11.54 -4.43 1.69
CA ARG A 7 -10.54 -5.49 1.95
C ARG A 7 -10.94 -6.87 1.43
N GLY A 8 -12.15 -7.05 0.90
CA GLY A 8 -12.61 -8.30 0.25
C GLY A 8 -12.27 -9.55 1.06
N TYR A 9 -11.92 -10.64 0.38
CA TYR A 9 -11.39 -11.85 1.03
C TYR A 9 -9.92 -11.69 1.48
N ASN A 10 -9.21 -10.68 0.97
CA ASN A 10 -7.83 -10.36 1.38
C ASN A 10 -7.72 -9.92 2.84
N ASP A 11 -8.82 -9.58 3.51
CA ASP A 11 -8.82 -9.29 4.95
C ASP A 11 -8.34 -10.50 5.80
N LEU A 12 -8.52 -11.72 5.29
CA LEU A 12 -7.96 -12.93 5.93
C LEU A 12 -6.43 -12.86 6.06
N LEU A 13 -5.73 -12.19 5.12
CA LEU A 13 -4.28 -12.03 5.15
C LEU A 13 -3.80 -11.04 6.21
N VAL A 14 -4.65 -10.07 6.59
CA VAL A 14 -4.31 -9.06 7.61
C VAL A 14 -4.59 -9.57 9.03
N SER A 15 -5.33 -10.69 9.13
CA SER A 15 -5.85 -11.19 10.39
C SER A 15 -4.79 -11.80 11.32
N GLU A 16 -3.60 -12.12 10.82
CA GLU A 16 -2.60 -12.87 11.58
C GLU A 16 -1.16 -12.39 11.27
N PRO A 17 -0.28 -12.26 12.27
CA PRO A 17 1.15 -12.09 12.05
C PRO A 17 1.86 -13.43 11.78
N ILE A 18 3.10 -13.38 11.32
CA ILE A 18 3.98 -14.54 11.24
C ILE A 18 4.38 -14.97 12.66
N LEU A 19 3.55 -15.79 13.28
CA LEU A 19 3.67 -16.22 14.69
C LEU A 19 4.66 -17.38 14.83
N TYR A 20 5.88 -17.19 14.32
CA TYR A 20 6.96 -18.14 14.41
C TYR A 20 8.24 -17.47 14.93
N ALA A 21 9.03 -18.21 15.71
CA ALA A 21 10.26 -17.71 16.29
C ALA A 21 11.26 -17.28 15.21
N ALA A 22 11.99 -16.19 15.45
CA ALA A 22 13.02 -15.73 14.54
C ALA A 22 14.08 -16.82 14.29
N GLY A 23 14.38 -17.09 13.02
CA GLY A 23 15.32 -18.14 12.61
C GLY A 23 14.71 -19.53 12.46
N SER A 24 13.43 -19.72 12.79
CA SER A 24 12.68 -20.93 12.41
C SER A 24 12.51 -21.01 10.89
N ALA A 25 12.33 -22.22 10.36
CA ALA A 25 12.09 -22.46 8.93
C ALA A 25 10.84 -21.72 8.42
N GLN A 26 9.84 -21.54 9.27
CA GLN A 26 8.59 -20.86 8.94
C GLN A 26 8.72 -19.33 8.91
N SER A 27 9.73 -18.78 9.59
CA SER A 27 10.00 -17.34 9.62
C SER A 27 11.10 -16.89 8.65
N SER A 28 11.94 -17.84 8.21
CA SER A 28 13.16 -17.59 7.43
C SER A 28 13.09 -18.42 6.16
N LYS A 29 12.81 -17.75 5.04
CA LYS A 29 12.57 -18.41 3.75
C LYS A 29 13.57 -17.94 2.70
N SER A 30 13.90 -18.85 1.78
CA SER A 30 14.79 -18.63 0.65
C SER A 30 14.38 -19.58 -0.48
N ALA A 31 13.54 -19.09 -1.39
CA ALA A 31 12.98 -19.85 -2.51
C ALA A 31 12.43 -18.87 -3.57
N ALA A 32 11.81 -19.39 -4.62
CA ALA A 32 11.06 -18.59 -5.58
C ALA A 32 9.97 -17.76 -4.86
N ALA A 33 9.74 -16.52 -5.28
CA ALA A 33 8.85 -15.59 -4.58
C ALA A 33 7.42 -16.13 -4.42
N GLU A 34 6.90 -16.82 -5.46
CA GLU A 34 5.61 -17.53 -5.39
C GLU A 34 5.61 -18.53 -4.23
N THR A 35 6.60 -19.44 -4.22
CA THR A 35 6.75 -20.47 -3.18
C THR A 35 6.80 -19.84 -1.80
N VAL A 36 7.62 -18.80 -1.63
CA VAL A 36 7.76 -18.09 -0.35
C VAL A 36 6.41 -17.54 0.13
N ALA A 37 5.67 -16.86 -0.76
CA ALA A 37 4.38 -16.27 -0.44
C ALA A 37 3.34 -17.35 -0.06
N LYS A 38 3.25 -18.41 -0.87
CA LYS A 38 2.35 -19.55 -0.63
C LYS A 38 2.66 -20.27 0.68
N GLU A 39 3.93 -20.50 0.97
CA GLU A 39 4.34 -21.11 2.23
C GLU A 39 3.99 -20.23 3.43
N PHE A 40 4.24 -18.91 3.38
CA PHE A 40 3.86 -18.01 4.48
C PHE A 40 2.36 -18.03 4.74
N VAL A 41 1.53 -18.06 3.71
CA VAL A 41 0.07 -18.19 3.87
C VAL A 41 -0.29 -19.55 4.47
N ASN A 42 0.23 -20.64 3.89
CA ASN A 42 -0.09 -22.00 4.33
C ASN A 42 0.27 -22.24 5.80
N GLU A 43 1.43 -21.76 6.24
CA GLU A 43 1.96 -21.99 7.60
C GLU A 43 1.34 -21.08 8.65
N ASN A 44 0.76 -19.93 8.28
CA ASN A 44 0.22 -18.99 9.26
C ASN A 44 -1.30 -19.03 9.37
N ILE A 45 -2.01 -19.17 8.25
CA ILE A 45 -3.48 -19.13 8.22
C ILE A 45 -4.11 -20.24 7.37
N GLY A 46 -3.34 -20.91 6.52
CA GLY A 46 -3.81 -22.01 5.69
C GLY A 46 -3.88 -23.36 6.41
N PRO A 47 -4.05 -24.47 5.68
CA PRO A 47 -4.19 -25.81 6.26
C PRO A 47 -2.97 -26.27 7.08
N GLY A 48 -1.78 -25.76 6.75
CA GLY A 48 -0.54 -26.02 7.47
C GLY A 48 -0.34 -25.20 8.75
N ALA A 49 -1.31 -24.37 9.14
CA ALA A 49 -1.14 -23.45 10.26
C ALA A 49 -1.07 -24.18 11.61
N GLY A 50 -0.05 -23.83 12.39
CA GLY A 50 0.13 -24.34 13.75
C GLY A 50 -0.82 -23.71 14.77
N LEU A 51 -0.71 -24.17 16.02
CA LEU A 51 -1.41 -23.58 17.16
C LEU A 51 -0.71 -22.29 17.62
N ASP A 52 -1.47 -21.40 18.24
CA ASP A 52 -0.94 -20.23 18.94
C ASP A 52 -0.39 -20.59 20.34
N GLY A 53 0.06 -19.57 21.09
CA GLY A 53 0.58 -19.75 22.46
C GLY A 53 -0.45 -20.23 23.49
N LEU A 54 -1.75 -20.22 23.15
CA LEU A 54 -2.85 -20.73 23.96
C LEU A 54 -3.36 -22.09 23.48
N GLY A 55 -2.77 -22.66 22.42
CA GLY A 55 -3.18 -23.93 21.83
C GLY A 55 -4.36 -23.82 20.86
N VAL A 56 -4.72 -22.61 20.43
CA VAL A 56 -5.82 -22.38 19.47
C VAL A 56 -5.28 -22.48 18.05
N SER A 57 -6.00 -23.17 17.18
CA SER A 57 -5.63 -23.29 15.76
C SER A 57 -5.74 -21.94 15.05
N ARG A 58 -4.73 -21.62 14.25
CA ARG A 58 -4.73 -20.44 13.37
C ARG A 58 -5.30 -20.73 11.97
N VAL A 59 -5.60 -22.00 11.67
CA VAL A 59 -6.21 -22.41 10.39
C VAL A 59 -7.50 -21.62 10.17
N ARG A 60 -7.62 -20.99 9.00
CA ARG A 60 -8.85 -20.35 8.54
C ARG A 60 -9.70 -21.40 7.82
N PRO A 61 -10.90 -21.73 8.33
CA PRO A 61 -11.75 -22.74 7.70
C PRO A 61 -12.05 -22.40 6.23
N GLY A 62 -11.94 -23.40 5.36
CA GLY A 62 -12.20 -23.26 3.93
C GLY A 62 -11.08 -22.63 3.12
N LEU A 63 -10.00 -22.12 3.74
CA LEU A 63 -8.85 -21.55 3.01
C LEU A 63 -7.91 -22.65 2.54
N THR A 64 -7.66 -22.68 1.24
CA THR A 64 -6.61 -23.46 0.57
C THR A 64 -5.59 -22.53 -0.07
N VAL A 65 -4.45 -23.10 -0.46
CA VAL A 65 -3.40 -22.40 -1.19
C VAL A 65 -3.28 -23.09 -2.56
N GLU A 66 -3.28 -22.30 -3.62
CA GLU A 66 -3.06 -22.78 -4.99
C GLU A 66 -1.78 -23.62 -5.07
N ALA A 67 -1.76 -24.62 -5.94
CA ALA A 67 -0.57 -25.44 -6.18
C ALA A 67 0.65 -24.58 -6.51
N ASP A 68 1.80 -24.90 -5.92
CA ASP A 68 3.04 -24.15 -6.11
C ASP A 68 3.65 -24.46 -7.49
N ALA A 69 3.87 -23.42 -8.30
CA ALA A 69 4.54 -23.52 -9.60
C ALA A 69 6.03 -23.12 -9.52
N ALA A 70 6.52 -22.69 -8.36
CA ALA A 70 7.89 -22.21 -8.12
C ALA A 70 8.34 -21.10 -9.08
N SER A 71 7.48 -20.12 -9.32
CA SER A 71 7.69 -18.97 -10.21
C SER A 71 8.28 -17.74 -9.52
N GLY A 72 8.85 -16.86 -10.35
CA GLY A 72 9.48 -15.62 -9.92
C GLY A 72 10.94 -15.77 -9.46
N ASP A 73 11.55 -14.63 -9.14
CA ASP A 73 12.94 -14.58 -8.66
C ASP A 73 13.07 -15.15 -7.24
N THR A 74 14.29 -15.56 -6.88
CA THR A 74 14.57 -16.06 -5.54
C THR A 74 14.50 -14.93 -4.52
N TRP A 75 13.48 -14.96 -3.67
CA TRP A 75 13.35 -14.07 -2.52
C TRP A 75 14.01 -14.70 -1.31
N THR A 76 14.71 -13.89 -0.49
CA THR A 76 15.30 -14.36 0.77
C THR A 76 15.08 -13.34 1.87
N GLY A 77 14.53 -13.80 3.00
CA GLY A 77 14.24 -12.91 4.10
C GLY A 77 13.83 -13.62 5.39
N ARG A 78 13.84 -12.84 6.47
CA ARG A 78 13.43 -13.28 7.82
C ARG A 78 12.37 -12.33 8.33
N ARG A 79 11.16 -12.84 8.58
CA ARG A 79 9.97 -12.02 8.84
C ARG A 79 9.17 -12.50 10.06
N ALA A 80 9.87 -12.93 11.11
CA ALA A 80 9.22 -13.28 12.37
C ALA A 80 8.46 -12.08 12.96
N TYR A 81 7.24 -12.34 13.45
CA TYR A 81 6.38 -11.40 14.17
C TYR A 81 5.93 -10.16 13.39
N GLN A 82 6.08 -10.17 12.06
CA GLN A 82 5.54 -9.13 11.18
C GLN A 82 4.14 -9.52 10.70
N ASN A 83 3.34 -8.54 10.30
CA ASN A 83 2.01 -8.82 9.74
C ASN A 83 2.16 -9.62 8.43
N LEU A 84 1.40 -10.70 8.28
CA LEU A 84 1.43 -11.51 7.08
C LEU A 84 1.14 -10.67 5.82
N SER A 85 0.16 -9.76 5.87
CA SER A 85 -0.17 -8.93 4.70
C SER A 85 0.97 -8.04 4.24
N ASP A 86 1.73 -7.47 5.19
CA ASP A 86 2.82 -6.55 4.89
C ASP A 86 4.00 -7.31 4.27
N VAL A 87 4.25 -8.53 4.74
CA VAL A 87 5.29 -9.42 4.21
C VAL A 87 4.94 -9.91 2.81
N LEU A 88 3.68 -10.27 2.57
CA LEU A 88 3.22 -10.67 1.24
C LEU A 88 3.32 -9.52 0.23
N LEU A 89 2.99 -8.29 0.65
CA LEU A 89 3.18 -7.10 -0.17
C LEU A 89 4.65 -6.92 -0.53
N GLU A 90 5.57 -7.06 0.42
CA GLU A 90 7.00 -6.95 0.16
C GLU A 90 7.49 -8.00 -0.86
N VAL A 91 7.05 -9.25 -0.71
CA VAL A 91 7.42 -10.35 -1.63
C VAL A 91 6.85 -10.09 -3.03
N ALA A 92 5.62 -9.60 -3.13
CA ALA A 92 4.98 -9.25 -4.39
C ALA A 92 5.65 -8.06 -5.10
N GLU A 93 6.01 -7.01 -4.36
CA GLU A 93 6.76 -5.87 -4.88
C GLU A 93 8.13 -6.29 -5.42
N PHE A 94 8.83 -7.20 -4.73
CA PHE A 94 10.10 -7.76 -5.20
C PHE A 94 9.94 -8.54 -6.50
N ALA A 95 8.91 -9.38 -6.59
CA ALA A 95 8.68 -10.24 -7.75
C ALA A 95 7.95 -9.54 -8.91
N THR A 96 7.54 -8.28 -8.74
CA THR A 96 6.62 -7.58 -9.66
C THR A 96 5.38 -8.43 -9.95
N ALA A 97 4.82 -9.01 -8.90
CA ALA A 97 3.72 -9.95 -8.92
C ALA A 97 2.50 -9.41 -8.18
N ASP A 98 1.38 -10.12 -8.30
CA ASP A 98 0.13 -9.81 -7.62
C ASP A 98 -0.43 -11.06 -6.94
N TYR A 99 -1.23 -10.86 -5.91
CA TYR A 99 -1.84 -11.95 -5.15
C TYR A 99 -3.21 -11.56 -4.64
N MET A 100 -4.08 -12.56 -4.51
CA MET A 100 -5.35 -12.36 -3.82
C MET A 100 -5.91 -13.68 -3.29
N ILE A 101 -6.91 -13.54 -2.41
CA ILE A 101 -7.78 -14.64 -2.03
C ILE A 101 -9.06 -14.56 -2.88
N GLU A 102 -9.39 -15.66 -3.54
CA GLU A 102 -10.64 -15.86 -4.26
C GLU A 102 -11.60 -16.75 -3.47
N GLY A 103 -12.89 -16.48 -3.58
CA GLY A 103 -13.92 -17.46 -3.21
C GLY A 103 -14.09 -18.47 -4.34
N THR A 104 -14.00 -19.77 -4.05
CA THR A 104 -13.99 -20.85 -5.08
C THR A 104 -15.30 -21.62 -5.19
N ASN A 105 -16.22 -21.41 -4.26
CA ASN A 105 -17.61 -21.86 -4.38
C ASN A 105 -18.52 -20.65 -4.20
N ASP A 106 -19.55 -20.54 -5.01
CA ASP A 106 -20.53 -19.46 -4.89
C ASP A 106 -21.88 -20.13 -4.67
N ASP A 107 -22.34 -20.14 -3.43
CA ASP A 107 -23.76 -20.36 -3.14
C ASP A 107 -24.43 -18.99 -2.94
N ASP A 108 -25.76 -18.94 -2.98
CA ASP A 108 -26.51 -17.69 -2.77
C ASP A 108 -26.26 -17.04 -1.39
N SER A 109 -25.48 -17.67 -0.50
CA SER A 109 -25.02 -17.13 0.79
C SER A 109 -23.55 -16.67 0.82
N GLY A 110 -22.83 -16.78 -0.30
CA GLY A 110 -21.43 -16.40 -0.47
C GLY A 110 -20.44 -17.56 -0.30
N PRO A 111 -19.15 -17.35 -0.59
CA PRO A 111 -18.18 -18.44 -0.60
C PRO A 111 -17.93 -19.01 0.79
N THR A 112 -17.90 -20.33 0.86
CA THR A 112 -17.49 -21.12 2.02
C THR A 112 -16.12 -21.77 1.83
N SER A 113 -15.53 -21.65 0.63
CA SER A 113 -14.20 -22.09 0.25
C SER A 113 -13.44 -20.93 -0.37
N PHE A 114 -12.18 -20.79 0.03
CA PHE A 114 -11.29 -19.71 -0.35
C PHE A 114 -9.98 -20.28 -0.87
N GLU A 115 -9.37 -19.66 -1.87
CA GLU A 115 -8.06 -20.07 -2.38
C GLU A 115 -7.14 -18.86 -2.48
N TYR A 116 -5.97 -18.93 -1.85
CA TYR A 116 -4.90 -17.98 -2.08
C TYR A 116 -4.22 -18.29 -3.42
N ARG A 117 -4.17 -17.28 -4.29
CA ARG A 117 -3.58 -17.37 -5.62
C ARG A 117 -2.44 -16.38 -5.81
N TRP A 118 -1.46 -16.81 -6.58
CA TRP A 118 -0.33 -15.99 -6.99
C TRP A 118 -0.33 -15.79 -8.50
N ARG A 119 0.00 -14.59 -8.95
CA ARG A 119 0.13 -14.25 -10.36
C ARG A 119 1.43 -13.51 -10.58
N ASP A 120 2.28 -14.04 -11.46
CA ASP A 120 3.39 -13.27 -11.99
C ASP A 120 2.83 -12.10 -12.83
N GLY A 121 3.32 -10.89 -12.55
CA GLY A 121 2.77 -9.67 -13.12
C GLY A 121 1.50 -9.18 -12.39
N GLN A 122 0.83 -8.21 -13.00
CA GLN A 122 -0.41 -7.64 -12.47
C GLN A 122 -1.61 -8.54 -12.71
N TRP A 123 -2.58 -8.53 -11.79
CA TRP A 123 -3.86 -9.15 -12.08
C TRP A 123 -4.62 -8.37 -13.16
N GLY A 124 -5.08 -9.10 -14.17
CA GLY A 124 -5.83 -8.54 -15.29
C GLY A 124 -4.93 -8.06 -16.43
N GLU A 125 -5.57 -7.56 -17.47
CA GLU A 125 -4.89 -7.09 -18.67
C GLU A 125 -4.78 -5.56 -18.64
N ASP A 126 -3.67 -5.02 -19.11
CA ASP A 126 -3.58 -3.58 -19.37
C ASP A 126 -4.63 -3.20 -20.44
N LYS A 127 -5.62 -2.40 -20.02
CA LYS A 127 -6.71 -1.90 -20.88
C LYS A 127 -6.45 -0.48 -21.38
N THR A 128 -5.20 -0.02 -21.37
CA THR A 128 -4.80 1.28 -21.93
C THR A 128 -5.07 1.34 -23.42
N ARG A 129 -5.55 2.50 -23.90
CA ARG A 129 -5.80 2.71 -25.33
C ARG A 129 -4.52 2.54 -26.15
N GLY A 130 -4.55 1.63 -27.11
CA GLY A 130 -3.42 1.35 -27.99
C GLY A 130 -2.48 0.25 -27.47
N ASN A 131 -2.85 -0.46 -26.40
CA ASN A 131 -2.10 -1.62 -25.96
C ASN A 131 -2.20 -2.77 -26.98
N THR A 132 -1.05 -3.19 -27.51
CA THR A 132 -0.91 -4.30 -28.48
C THR A 132 -0.57 -5.64 -27.82
N ALA A 133 -0.45 -5.70 -26.49
CA ALA A 133 -0.04 -6.88 -25.72
C ALA A 133 -1.21 -7.83 -25.36
N GLY A 134 -2.27 -7.89 -26.18
CA GLY A 134 -3.36 -8.83 -25.94
C GLY A 134 -3.05 -10.26 -26.40
N PRO A 135 -3.86 -11.24 -25.96
CA PRO A 135 -3.69 -12.64 -26.32
C PRO A 135 -3.67 -12.83 -27.84
N GLY A 136 -2.68 -13.56 -28.36
CA GLY A 136 -2.57 -13.85 -29.80
C GLY A 136 -2.02 -12.70 -30.65
N GLY A 137 -1.48 -11.64 -30.03
CA GLY A 137 -0.95 -10.47 -30.75
C GLY A 137 -2.02 -9.45 -31.15
N GLU A 138 -3.26 -9.66 -30.71
CA GLU A 138 -4.35 -8.71 -30.89
C GLU A 138 -4.31 -7.61 -29.82
N PRO A 139 -4.73 -6.37 -30.12
CA PRO A 139 -4.80 -5.31 -29.12
C PRO A 139 -5.84 -5.61 -28.04
N ASN A 140 -5.50 -5.37 -26.77
CA ASN A 140 -6.49 -5.45 -25.71
C ASN A 140 -7.53 -4.34 -25.88
N PRO A 141 -8.85 -4.64 -25.86
CA PRO A 141 -9.88 -3.63 -26.03
C PRO A 141 -9.81 -2.63 -24.87
N ALA A 142 -9.60 -1.37 -25.21
CA ALA A 142 -9.35 -0.33 -24.24
C ALA A 142 -10.61 -0.03 -23.41
N VAL A 143 -10.43 0.16 -22.10
CA VAL A 143 -11.50 0.70 -21.25
C VAL A 143 -11.48 2.21 -21.41
N VAL A 144 -12.39 2.74 -22.22
CA VAL A 144 -12.55 4.17 -22.44
C VAL A 144 -13.68 4.66 -21.56
N PHE A 145 -13.35 5.46 -20.54
CA PHE A 145 -14.36 6.18 -19.75
C PHE A 145 -14.79 7.43 -20.51
N SER A 146 -15.98 7.40 -21.12
CA SER A 146 -16.55 8.52 -21.84
C SER A 146 -18.07 8.58 -21.63
N PRO A 147 -18.61 9.69 -21.08
CA PRO A 147 -20.06 9.89 -21.00
C PRO A 147 -20.74 9.82 -22.36
N TRP A 148 -20.07 10.30 -23.43
CA TRP A 148 -20.61 10.30 -24.80
C TRP A 148 -20.69 8.91 -25.43
N LEU A 149 -19.80 8.00 -25.03
CA LEU A 149 -19.83 6.60 -25.48
C LEU A 149 -20.75 5.75 -24.59
N GLY A 150 -21.37 6.32 -23.55
CA GLY A 150 -22.24 5.61 -22.63
C GLY A 150 -21.52 4.60 -21.73
N THR A 151 -20.19 4.64 -21.67
CA THR A 151 -19.37 3.70 -20.89
C THR A 151 -19.20 4.11 -19.42
N VAL A 152 -19.78 5.24 -19.02
CA VAL A 152 -19.74 5.77 -17.66
C VAL A 152 -21.17 6.07 -17.21
N GLN A 153 -21.66 5.34 -16.21
CA GLN A 153 -22.99 5.55 -15.63
C GLN A 153 -22.97 6.63 -14.53
N SER A 154 -21.89 6.70 -13.76
CA SER A 154 -21.65 7.76 -12.78
C SER A 154 -20.14 7.96 -12.59
N GLN A 155 -19.72 9.19 -12.35
CA GLN A 155 -18.35 9.54 -12.01
C GLN A 155 -18.36 10.43 -10.79
N THR A 156 -17.54 10.12 -9.80
CA THR A 156 -17.31 10.98 -8.64
C THR A 156 -15.82 11.16 -8.48
N VAL A 157 -15.37 12.42 -8.47
CA VAL A 157 -14.01 12.80 -8.11
C VAL A 157 -14.07 13.46 -6.75
N ARG A 158 -13.20 13.04 -5.84
CA ARG A 158 -12.99 13.70 -4.54
C ARG A 158 -11.54 14.07 -4.43
N GLU A 159 -11.28 15.36 -4.24
CA GLU A 159 -9.96 15.87 -3.94
C GLU A 159 -9.91 16.17 -2.43
N ASN A 160 -8.88 15.66 -1.77
CA ASN A 160 -8.66 15.90 -0.35
C ASN A 160 -7.32 16.62 -0.17
N LYS A 161 -7.36 17.82 0.44
CA LYS A 161 -6.21 18.68 0.72
C LYS A 161 -5.89 18.77 2.21
N LEU A 162 -6.37 17.82 3.03
CA LEU A 162 -6.17 17.85 4.48
C LEU A 162 -4.70 17.71 4.89
N ASP A 163 -3.90 17.01 4.08
CA ASP A 163 -2.48 16.77 4.35
C ASP A 163 -1.54 17.78 3.65
N ASP A 164 -2.10 18.72 2.88
CA ASP A 164 -1.32 19.77 2.21
C ASP A 164 -0.81 20.78 3.25
N ILE A 165 0.43 21.23 3.10
CA ILE A 165 1.02 22.31 3.89
C ILE A 165 1.51 23.38 2.93
N ASN A 166 0.87 24.55 2.93
CA ASN A 166 1.20 25.66 2.03
C ASN A 166 1.80 26.87 2.74
N VAL A 167 1.89 26.85 4.07
CA VAL A 167 2.59 27.87 4.86
C VAL A 167 3.53 27.18 5.86
N CYS A 168 4.77 27.64 5.91
CA CYS A 168 5.76 27.22 6.91
C CYS A 168 6.28 28.43 7.68
N TYR A 169 6.11 28.41 9.00
CA TYR A 169 6.76 29.34 9.91
C TYR A 169 8.09 28.75 10.36
N VAL A 170 9.19 29.41 10.04
CA VAL A 170 10.54 28.97 10.40
C VAL A 170 11.03 29.80 11.57
N ALA A 171 11.12 29.17 12.73
CA ALA A 171 11.48 29.80 13.99
C ALA A 171 13.00 29.75 14.18
N GLY A 172 13.68 30.87 13.92
CA GLY A 172 15.11 31.04 14.07
C GLY A 172 15.58 31.20 15.53
N PRO A 173 16.85 31.61 15.71
CA PRO A 173 17.41 31.86 17.03
C PRO A 173 16.71 33.02 17.76
N GLY A 174 16.86 33.05 19.08
CA GLY A 174 16.28 34.06 19.97
C GLY A 174 15.23 33.48 20.91
N ILE A 175 14.83 34.28 21.90
CA ILE A 175 13.85 33.92 22.94
C ILE A 175 12.77 34.99 23.06
N GLY A 176 11.54 34.55 23.37
CA GLY A 176 10.40 35.47 23.52
C GLY A 176 10.21 36.37 22.31
N ALA A 177 10.08 37.68 22.54
CA ALA A 177 9.89 38.68 21.49
C ALA A 177 11.10 38.86 20.55
N ALA A 178 12.30 38.43 20.96
CA ALA A 178 13.50 38.48 20.13
C ALA A 178 13.67 37.25 19.23
N ARG A 179 12.76 36.27 19.29
CA ARG A 179 12.81 35.09 18.42
C ARG A 179 12.42 35.47 17.00
N VAL A 180 13.33 35.22 16.07
CA VAL A 180 13.07 35.47 14.65
C VAL A 180 12.09 34.41 14.12
N VAL A 181 11.04 34.83 13.41
CA VAL A 181 10.11 33.92 12.74
C VAL A 181 9.94 34.39 11.30
N ASP A 182 10.48 33.62 10.37
CA ASP A 182 10.32 33.85 8.94
C ASP A 182 9.10 33.06 8.44
N THR A 183 8.33 33.64 7.51
CA THR A 183 7.16 32.98 6.90
C THR A 183 7.48 32.68 5.45
N VAL A 184 7.37 31.41 5.08
CA VAL A 184 7.49 30.94 3.70
C VAL A 184 6.13 30.36 3.30
N SER A 185 5.58 30.80 2.18
CA SER A 185 4.28 30.32 1.70
C SER A 185 4.23 30.11 0.20
N ASN A 186 3.32 29.25 -0.24
CA ASN A 186 2.91 29.12 -1.63
C ASN A 186 1.57 29.85 -1.84
N ALA A 187 1.63 31.07 -2.37
CA ALA A 187 0.47 31.93 -2.58
C ALA A 187 -0.57 31.36 -3.57
N VAL A 188 -0.14 30.53 -4.53
CA VAL A 188 -1.06 29.89 -5.48
C VAL A 188 -1.88 28.81 -4.77
N ALA A 189 -1.23 27.98 -3.96
CA ALA A 189 -1.91 26.95 -3.18
C ALA A 189 -2.83 27.58 -2.11
N GLU A 190 -2.39 28.65 -1.45
CA GLU A 190 -3.15 29.36 -0.41
C GLU A 190 -4.40 30.07 -0.97
N SER A 191 -4.37 30.48 -2.24
CA SER A 191 -5.51 31.12 -2.93
C SER A 191 -6.43 30.16 -3.67
N SER A 192 -6.15 28.85 -3.65
CA SER A 192 -6.95 27.86 -4.36
C SER A 192 -8.36 27.64 -3.78
N ASP A 193 -8.56 27.90 -2.48
CA ASP A 193 -9.85 27.78 -1.78
C ASP A 193 -9.84 28.70 -0.53
N PRO A 194 -10.97 29.30 -0.12
CA PRO A 194 -11.11 30.03 1.14
C PRO A 194 -10.57 29.32 2.40
N TRP A 195 -10.49 27.99 2.41
CA TRP A 195 -10.02 27.15 3.51
C TRP A 195 -8.70 26.43 3.23
N ALA A 196 -8.03 26.75 2.11
CA ALA A 196 -6.80 26.10 1.67
C ALA A 196 -5.63 26.32 2.62
N ARG A 197 -5.65 27.37 3.45
CA ARG A 197 -4.52 27.70 4.32
C ARG A 197 -4.24 26.59 5.34
N ARG A 198 -3.02 26.04 5.29
CA ARG A 198 -2.52 24.97 6.15
C ARG A 198 -1.07 25.26 6.54
N ALA A 199 -0.88 25.58 7.82
CA ALA A 199 0.38 26.07 8.34
C ALA A 199 1.07 25.06 9.24
N VAL A 200 2.40 24.97 9.14
CA VAL A 200 3.25 24.23 10.06
C VAL A 200 4.34 25.14 10.63
N MET A 201 4.82 24.82 11.82
CA MET A 201 5.98 25.48 12.41
C MET A 201 7.19 24.55 12.38
N ARG A 202 8.36 25.10 12.04
CA ARG A 202 9.64 24.40 12.01
C ARG A 202 10.66 25.16 12.82
N ASP A 203 11.33 24.43 13.71
CA ASP A 203 12.39 25.00 14.53
C ASP A 203 13.70 25.03 13.73
N ALA A 204 14.35 26.18 13.73
CA ALA A 204 15.63 26.45 13.09
C ALA A 204 16.50 27.33 14.00
N LYS A 205 16.46 27.07 15.31
CA LYS A 205 17.23 27.79 16.34
C LYS A 205 18.74 27.79 16.11
N ASP A 206 19.23 26.82 15.34
CA ASP A 206 20.62 26.64 14.96
C ASP A 206 21.04 27.51 13.76
N GLU A 207 20.08 28.14 13.06
CA GLU A 207 20.35 28.86 11.82
C GLU A 207 20.14 30.38 11.95
N GLY A 208 21.25 31.12 11.91
CA GLY A 208 21.27 32.58 12.03
C GLY A 208 20.94 33.32 10.74
N ARG A 209 21.12 32.71 9.56
CA ARG A 209 20.95 33.37 8.26
C ARG A 209 19.51 33.24 7.74
N ALA A 210 18.95 34.35 7.26
CA ALA A 210 17.59 34.38 6.71
C ALA A 210 17.43 33.46 5.50
N THR A 211 18.38 33.46 4.57
CA THR A 211 18.34 32.61 3.36
C THR A 211 18.30 31.11 3.68
N ALA A 212 19.08 30.67 4.66
CA ALA A 212 19.07 29.26 5.07
C ALA A 212 17.78 28.86 5.82
N ARG A 213 17.08 29.80 6.47
CA ARG A 213 15.75 29.57 7.04
C ARG A 213 14.68 29.52 5.95
N GLU A 214 14.79 30.34 4.92
CA GLU A 214 13.94 30.30 3.74
C GLU A 214 14.08 28.96 3.00
N ASP A 215 15.30 28.47 2.78
CA ASP A 215 15.57 27.17 2.16
C ASP A 215 14.92 26.01 2.94
N ARG A 216 15.01 26.02 4.28
CA ARG A 216 14.33 25.03 5.13
C ARG A 216 12.81 25.12 5.05
N GLY A 217 12.27 26.33 4.94
CA GLY A 217 10.83 26.53 4.70
C GLY A 217 10.40 25.94 3.35
N ASN A 218 11.18 26.20 2.29
CA ASN A 218 10.94 25.67 0.95
C ASN A 218 11.08 24.15 0.88
N GLU A 219 12.04 23.55 1.59
CA GLU A 219 12.17 22.09 1.71
C GLU A 219 10.88 21.47 2.27
N VAL A 220 10.29 22.10 3.29
CA VAL A 220 9.06 21.63 3.91
C VAL A 220 7.89 21.75 2.94
N LEU A 221 7.72 22.90 2.29
CA LEU A 221 6.64 23.08 1.30
C LEU A 221 6.77 22.10 0.12
N ASN A 222 7.99 21.83 -0.34
CA ASN A 222 8.28 20.87 -1.41
C ASN A 222 7.99 19.42 -0.98
N LYS A 223 8.35 19.05 0.26
CA LYS A 223 8.08 17.72 0.82
C LYS A 223 6.59 17.42 0.86
N PHE A 224 5.77 18.41 1.25
CA PHE A 224 4.33 18.29 1.30
C PHE A 224 3.65 18.61 -0.04
N LYS A 225 4.45 18.76 -1.12
CA LYS A 225 4.00 18.95 -2.50
C LYS A 225 2.84 19.94 -2.60
N ALA A 226 2.97 21.11 -1.95
CA ALA A 226 1.96 22.16 -2.05
C ALA A 226 1.76 22.52 -3.54
N LYS A 227 0.69 22.02 -4.14
CA LYS A 227 0.30 22.25 -5.52
C LYS A 227 -0.71 23.39 -5.59
#